data_AF-A0A8T1RWK3-F1
#
_entry.id   AF-A0A8T1RWK3-F1
#
_cell.length_a   1.000
_cell.length_b   1.000
_cell.length_c   1.000
_cell.angle_alpha   90.00
_cell.angle_beta   90.00
_cell.angle_gamma   90.00
#
_symmetry.space_group_name_H-M   'P 1'
#
loop_
_entity.id
_entity.type
_entity.pdbx_description
1 polymer ?
#
loop_
_entity_poly.entity_id
_entity_poly.type
_entity_poly.pdbx_seq_one_letter_code
_entity_poly.pdbx_strand_id
1 'polypeptide(L)'
;FLSPFQVVVLTNSPLEEQLRVGGLCHGKGIKMVVADTRGLFGQLFCDFGDEMVVTDTNGEQPLSAMISMITKGCPGEVTCLDEARHGFESGDFVSFTEVDGMEELNRCPPMEIKVL
;
A
#
# COMPACT_ATOMS: atom_id res chain seq x y z
N PHE A 1 -1.52 31.57 8.20
CA PHE A 1 -2.66 30.80 8.74
C PHE A 1 -2.59 29.31 8.38
N LEU A 2 -2.31 28.92 7.13
CA LEU A 2 -2.35 27.50 6.70
C LEU A 2 -1.14 26.65 7.12
N SER A 3 0.03 27.25 7.32
CA SER A 3 1.27 26.55 7.67
C SER A 3 1.27 25.59 8.89
N PRO A 4 0.51 25.82 9.99
CA PRO A 4 0.51 24.91 11.13
C PRO A 4 -0.28 23.61 10.90
N PHE A 5 -1.04 23.48 9.81
CA PHE A 5 -1.87 22.30 9.55
C PHE A 5 -1.15 21.29 8.66
N GLN A 6 -1.32 20.01 8.96
CA GLN A 6 -0.80 18.90 8.14
C GLN A 6 -1.73 18.57 6.97
N VAL A 7 -3.03 18.81 7.15
CA VAL A 7 -4.07 18.54 6.16
C VAL A 7 -4.99 19.75 6.04
N VAL A 8 -5.29 20.15 4.82
CA VAL A 8 -6.27 21.20 4.50
C VAL A 8 -7.36 20.60 3.63
N VAL A 9 -8.62 20.81 4.03
CA VAL A 9 -9.78 20.39 3.26
C VAL A 9 -10.50 21.63 2.75
N LEU A 10 -10.67 21.74 1.42
CA LEU A 10 -11.52 22.76 0.82
C LEU A 10 -12.86 22.16 0.41
N THR A 11 -13.93 22.84 0.78
CA THR A 11 -15.28 22.46 0.41
C THR A 11 -16.04 23.66 -0.11
N ASN A 12 -16.75 23.47 -1.22
CA ASN A 12 -17.56 24.49 -1.90
C ASN A 12 -16.78 25.79 -2.22
N SER A 13 -15.47 25.69 -2.43
CA SER A 13 -14.59 26.82 -2.75
C SER A 13 -14.53 27.04 -4.28
N PRO A 14 -14.45 28.28 -4.79
CA PRO A 14 -14.22 28.54 -6.21
C PRO A 14 -12.89 27.94 -6.69
N LEU A 15 -12.84 27.49 -7.94
CA LEU A 15 -11.64 26.87 -8.53
C LEU A 15 -10.39 27.76 -8.42
N GLU A 16 -10.53 29.07 -8.58
CA GLU A 16 -9.42 30.01 -8.44
C GLU A 16 -8.78 29.96 -7.05
N GLU A 17 -9.59 29.85 -5.99
CA GLU A 17 -9.10 29.69 -4.64
C GLU A 17 -8.46 28.31 -4.44
N GLN A 18 -9.06 27.26 -4.99
CA GLN A 18 -8.50 25.90 -4.94
C GLN A 18 -7.11 25.85 -5.57
N LEU A 19 -6.91 26.48 -6.73
CA LEU A 19 -5.60 26.55 -7.41
C LEU A 19 -4.56 27.31 -6.57
N ARG A 20 -4.95 28.46 -6.01
CA ARG A 20 -4.06 29.28 -5.17
C ARG A 20 -3.65 28.56 -3.89
N VAL A 21 -4.61 27.95 -3.19
CA VAL A 21 -4.37 27.21 -1.95
C VAL A 21 -3.61 25.92 -2.25
N GLY A 22 -3.96 25.20 -3.32
CA GLY A 22 -3.29 23.97 -3.74
C GLY A 22 -1.81 24.17 -4.03
N GLY A 23 -1.46 25.19 -4.82
CA GLY A 23 -0.04 25.49 -5.06
C GLY A 23 0.74 25.82 -3.78
N LEU A 24 0.11 26.47 -2.80
CA LEU A 24 0.73 26.77 -1.52
C LEU A 24 0.85 25.54 -0.61
N CYS A 25 -0.16 24.69 -0.58
CA CYS A 25 -0.17 23.47 0.22
C CYS A 25 0.85 22.46 -0.32
N HIS A 26 0.79 22.17 -1.62
CA HIS A 26 1.71 21.25 -2.28
C HIS A 26 3.17 21.69 -2.11
N GLY A 27 3.49 22.95 -2.40
CA GLY A 27 4.85 23.50 -2.24
C GLY A 27 5.37 23.54 -0.79
N LYS A 28 4.52 23.27 0.20
CA LYS A 28 4.90 23.19 1.62
C LYS A 28 4.75 21.77 2.21
N GLY A 29 4.41 20.78 1.39
CA GLY A 29 4.16 19.41 1.87
C GLY A 29 2.92 19.29 2.77
N ILE A 30 1.97 20.22 2.64
CA ILE A 30 0.69 20.15 3.33
C ILE A 30 -0.27 19.35 2.46
N LYS A 31 -0.82 18.27 3.01
CA LYS A 31 -1.78 17.41 2.31
C LYS A 31 -3.07 18.17 2.08
N MET A 32 -3.67 17.99 0.91
CA MET A 32 -4.88 18.68 0.51
C MET A 32 -5.95 17.69 0.05
N VAL A 33 -7.19 17.97 0.46
CA VAL A 33 -8.38 17.32 -0.07
C VAL A 33 -9.36 18.40 -0.53
N VAL A 34 -9.93 18.24 -1.71
CA VAL A 34 -11.01 19.08 -2.21
C VAL A 34 -12.25 18.22 -2.41
N ALA A 35 -13.37 18.63 -1.82
CA ALA A 35 -14.64 17.93 -1.97
C ALA A 35 -15.77 18.93 -2.26
N ASP A 36 -16.42 18.78 -3.41
CA ASP A 36 -17.56 19.59 -3.80
C ASP A 36 -18.74 18.72 -4.18
N THR A 37 -19.96 19.20 -3.89
CA THR A 37 -21.21 18.54 -4.29
C THR A 37 -22.14 19.54 -4.98
N ARG A 38 -22.83 19.08 -6.03
CA ARG A 38 -23.77 19.85 -6.86
C ARG A 38 -25.02 19.00 -7.11
N GLY A 39 -25.94 19.00 -6.15
CA GLY A 39 -27.11 18.14 -6.19
C GLY A 39 -26.71 16.67 -6.10
N LEU A 40 -26.99 15.88 -7.14
CA LEU A 40 -26.65 14.45 -7.22
C LEU A 40 -25.20 14.19 -7.63
N PHE A 41 -24.49 15.21 -8.11
CA PHE A 41 -23.10 15.10 -8.53
C PHE A 41 -22.16 15.48 -7.40
N GLY A 42 -20.99 14.85 -7.35
CA GLY A 42 -19.92 15.19 -6.43
C GLY A 42 -18.56 14.96 -7.06
N GLN A 43 -17.55 15.65 -6.53
CA GLN A 43 -16.15 15.43 -6.87
C GLN A 43 -15.32 15.33 -5.60
N LEU A 44 -14.25 14.54 -5.69
CA LEU A 44 -13.22 14.41 -4.66
C LEU A 44 -11.86 14.45 -5.36
N PHE A 45 -10.97 15.28 -4.84
CA PHE A 45 -9.58 15.38 -5.28
C PHE A 45 -8.67 15.32 -4.07
N CYS A 46 -7.54 14.61 -4.20
CA CYS A 46 -6.53 14.46 -3.16
C CYS A 46 -5.15 14.80 -3.73
N ASP A 47 -4.39 15.60 -2.99
CA ASP A 47 -2.98 15.89 -3.23
C ASP A 47 -2.22 15.68 -1.92
N PHE A 48 -1.44 14.60 -1.85
CA PHE A 48 -0.65 14.25 -0.67
C PHE A 48 0.84 14.54 -0.85
N GLY A 49 1.19 15.36 -1.86
CA GLY A 49 2.57 15.66 -2.25
C GLY A 49 3.16 14.62 -3.22
N ASP A 50 4.38 14.89 -3.66
CA ASP A 50 5.10 14.06 -4.63
C ASP A 50 5.52 12.69 -4.07
N GLU A 51 5.72 12.60 -2.75
CA GLU A 51 6.22 11.41 -2.07
C GLU A 51 5.30 11.03 -0.89
N MET A 52 4.35 10.13 -1.13
CA MET A 52 3.49 9.56 -0.10
C MET A 52 3.78 8.07 0.07
N VAL A 53 4.22 7.69 1.26
CA VAL A 53 4.42 6.28 1.61
C VAL A 53 3.08 5.68 2.02
N VAL A 54 2.66 4.62 1.32
CA VAL A 54 1.51 3.78 1.68
C VAL A 54 2.08 2.47 2.21
N THR A 55 1.96 2.25 3.53
CA THR A 55 2.46 1.04 4.19
C THR A 55 1.52 -0.16 4.02
N ASP A 56 0.26 0.12 3.71
CA ASP A 56 -0.79 -0.86 3.48
C ASP A 56 -1.72 -0.33 2.40
N THR A 57 -1.75 -1.02 1.25
CA THR A 57 -2.49 -0.61 0.06
C THR A 57 -3.89 -1.23 -0.02
N ASN A 58 -4.19 -2.27 0.76
CA ASN A 58 -5.45 -3.03 0.64
C ASN A 58 -6.26 -3.09 1.94
N GLY A 59 -5.65 -2.86 3.11
CA GLY A 59 -6.32 -2.90 4.41
C GLY A 59 -6.65 -4.31 4.91
N GLU A 60 -6.20 -5.35 4.20
CA GLU A 60 -6.48 -6.74 4.53
C GLU A 60 -5.44 -7.31 5.49
N GLN A 61 -5.84 -8.31 6.28
CA GLN A 61 -4.91 -8.97 7.19
C GLN A 61 -3.87 -9.81 6.41
N PRO A 62 -2.58 -9.77 6.78
CA PRO A 62 -1.57 -10.64 6.17
C PRO A 62 -1.95 -12.12 6.26
N LEU A 63 -1.88 -12.81 5.13
CA LEU A 63 -2.18 -14.24 5.05
C LEU A 63 -1.01 -15.09 5.57
N SER A 64 -1.33 -16.30 6.02
CA SER A 64 -0.35 -17.30 6.42
C SER A 64 -0.71 -18.66 5.84
N ALA A 65 0.29 -19.40 5.38
CA ALA A 65 0.14 -20.73 4.81
C ALA A 65 1.25 -21.65 5.31
N MET A 66 0.88 -22.90 5.61
CA MET A 66 1.85 -23.91 6.01
C MET A 66 2.55 -24.49 4.78
N ILE A 67 3.87 -24.62 4.86
CA ILE A 67 4.72 -25.09 3.76
C ILE A 67 4.82 -26.61 3.81
N SER A 68 4.64 -27.25 2.66
CA SER A 68 4.83 -28.69 2.46
C SER A 68 6.23 -29.02 1.96
N MET A 69 6.70 -28.31 0.93
CA MET A 69 7.99 -28.58 0.29
C MET A 69 8.62 -27.29 -0.26
N ILE A 70 9.95 -27.22 -0.19
CA ILE A 70 10.74 -26.16 -0.82
C ILE A 70 11.80 -26.81 -1.72
N THR A 71 11.88 -26.39 -2.98
CA THR A 71 12.91 -26.88 -3.92
C THR A 71 14.16 -26.02 -3.86
N LYS A 72 15.34 -26.66 -3.95
CA LYS A 72 16.62 -25.97 -4.08
C LYS A 72 16.93 -25.65 -5.54
N GLY A 73 16.09 -24.80 -6.13
CA GLY A 73 16.17 -24.35 -7.53
C GLY A 73 16.63 -22.90 -7.69
N CYS A 74 16.70 -22.43 -8.95
CA CYS A 74 16.86 -21.03 -9.30
C CYS A 74 15.91 -20.69 -10.46
N PRO A 75 14.69 -20.19 -10.18
CA PRO A 75 14.15 -19.85 -8.87
C PRO A 75 13.82 -21.09 -8.00
N GLY A 76 13.78 -20.90 -6.68
CA GLY A 76 13.25 -21.91 -5.75
C GLY A 76 11.73 -21.89 -5.76
N GLU A 77 11.10 -23.05 -5.63
CA GLU A 77 9.65 -23.22 -5.64
C GLU A 77 9.18 -23.67 -4.27
N VAL A 78 8.07 -23.08 -3.81
CA VAL A 78 7.45 -23.39 -2.51
C VAL A 78 6.07 -23.98 -2.77
N THR A 79 5.82 -25.16 -2.22
CA THR A 79 4.53 -25.83 -2.26
C THR A 79 3.86 -25.73 -0.90
N CYS A 80 2.66 -25.17 -0.84
CA CYS A 80 1.83 -25.12 0.37
C CYS A 80 1.07 -26.44 0.58
N LEU A 81 0.61 -26.70 1.80
CA LEU A 81 -0.21 -27.89 2.11
C LEU A 81 -1.55 -27.90 1.35
N ASP A 82 -1.92 -29.07 0.82
CA ASP A 82 -3.02 -29.28 -0.15
C ASP A 82 -4.43 -28.86 0.32
N GLU A 83 -4.67 -28.77 1.63
CA GLU A 83 -6.03 -28.53 2.15
C GLU A 83 -6.49 -27.07 2.02
N ALA A 84 -5.57 -26.11 1.79
CA ALA A 84 -5.91 -24.69 1.67
C ALA A 84 -5.10 -23.99 0.56
N ARG A 85 -5.80 -23.23 -0.29
CA ARG A 85 -5.15 -22.26 -1.18
C ARG A 85 -4.47 -21.20 -0.32
N HIS A 86 -3.22 -20.88 -0.64
CA HIS A 86 -2.44 -19.90 0.11
C HIS A 86 -2.97 -18.46 0.03
N GLY A 87 -3.76 -18.13 -1.00
CA GLY A 87 -4.42 -16.83 -1.14
C GLY A 87 -3.53 -15.65 -1.53
N PHE A 88 -2.20 -15.82 -1.56
CA PHE A 88 -1.26 -14.83 -2.08
C PHE A 88 -1.40 -14.54 -3.58
N GLU A 89 -0.93 -13.36 -3.98
CA GLU A 89 -0.84 -12.87 -5.36
C GLU A 89 0.62 -12.67 -5.80
N SER A 90 0.85 -12.55 -7.12
CA SER A 90 2.20 -12.26 -7.63
C SER A 90 2.58 -10.81 -7.34
N GLY A 91 3.77 -10.60 -6.79
CA GLY A 91 4.22 -9.29 -6.30
C GLY A 91 4.06 -9.10 -4.80
N ASP A 92 3.39 -10.04 -4.10
CA ASP A 92 3.36 -10.07 -2.65
C ASP A 92 4.75 -10.35 -2.08
N PHE A 93 5.00 -9.85 -0.87
CA PHE A 93 6.23 -10.10 -0.12
C PHE A 93 5.94 -11.03 1.05
N VAL A 94 6.65 -12.16 1.12
CA VAL A 94 6.48 -13.16 2.19
C VAL A 94 7.75 -13.33 3.01
N SER A 95 7.57 -13.72 4.27
CA SER A 95 8.65 -14.14 5.17
C SER A 95 8.43 -15.58 5.61
N PHE A 96 9.51 -16.29 5.88
CA PHE A 96 9.49 -17.70 6.30
C PHE A 96 9.84 -17.81 7.77
N THR A 97 9.22 -18.76 8.47
CA THR A 97 9.50 -19.09 9.87
C THR A 97 9.40 -20.59 10.07
N GLU A 98 10.16 -21.11 11.03
CA GLU A 98 10.12 -22.53 11.43
C GLU A 98 10.45 -23.52 10.28
N VAL A 99 11.22 -23.08 9.28
CA VAL A 99 11.74 -23.95 8.21
C VAL A 99 12.96 -24.72 8.71
N ASP A 100 12.85 -26.04 8.81
CA ASP A 100 13.96 -26.94 9.12
C ASP A 100 14.72 -27.35 7.85
N GLY A 101 16.03 -27.54 7.94
CA GLY A 101 16.92 -27.91 6.83
C GLY A 101 17.29 -26.78 5.85
N MET A 102 16.55 -25.65 5.85
CA MET A 102 16.87 -24.42 5.11
C MET A 102 16.74 -23.21 6.05
N GLU A 103 17.48 -23.25 7.17
CA GLU A 103 17.35 -22.26 8.25
C GLU A 103 17.65 -20.82 7.82
N GLU A 104 18.38 -20.62 6.71
CA GLU A 104 18.67 -19.29 6.19
C GLU A 104 17.39 -18.54 5.80
N LEU A 105 16.37 -19.26 5.33
CA LEU A 105 15.08 -18.68 4.94
C LEU A 105 14.36 -18.03 6.13
N ASN A 106 14.54 -18.56 7.34
CA ASN A 106 13.93 -18.04 8.56
C ASN A 106 14.45 -16.65 8.97
N ARG A 107 15.55 -16.19 8.37
CA ARG A 107 16.19 -14.90 8.68
C ARG A 107 16.23 -13.96 7.48
N CYS A 108 15.62 -14.34 6.36
CA CYS A 108 15.56 -13.50 5.19
C CYS A 108 14.61 -12.31 5.40
N PRO A 109 14.93 -11.14 4.82
CA PRO A 109 13.95 -10.06 4.70
C PRO A 109 12.77 -10.53 3.82
N PRO A 110 11.63 -9.83 3.84
CA PRO A 110 10.50 -10.17 2.99
C PRO A 110 10.93 -10.31 1.52
N MET A 111 10.54 -11.41 0.89
CA MET A 111 10.90 -11.74 -0.50
C MET A 111 9.67 -11.69 -1.39
N GLU A 112 9.82 -11.08 -2.56
CA GLU A 112 8.79 -11.05 -3.58
C GLU A 112 8.51 -12.46 -4.12
N ILE A 113 7.24 -12.82 -4.26
CA ILE A 113 6.82 -14.10 -4.81
C ILE A 113 6.12 -13.95 -6.16
N LYS A 114 6.16 -15.05 -6.91
CA LYS A 114 5.38 -15.24 -8.13
C LYS A 114 4.53 -16.50 -7.96
N VAL A 115 3.22 -16.35 -8.06
CA VAL A 115 2.28 -17.48 -8.00
C VAL A 115 2.41 -18.30 -9.29
N LEU A 116 2.52 -19.62 -9.16
CA LEU A 116 2.69 -20.59 -10.25
C LEU A 116 1.36 -21.21 -10.69
#